data_AF-A0A951GZK3-F1
#
_entry.id   AF-A0A951GZK3-F1
#
_cell.length_a   1.000
_cell.length_b   1.000
_cell.length_c   1.000
_cell.angle_alpha   90.00
_cell.angle_beta   90.00
_cell.angle_gamma   90.00
#
_symmetry.space_group_name_H-M   'P 1'
#
loop_
_entity.id
_entity.type
_entity.pdbx_description
1 polymer ?
#
loop_
_entity_poly.entity_id
_entity_poly.type
_entity_poly.pdbx_seq_one_letter_code
_entity_poly.pdbx_strand_id
1 'polypeptide(L)'
;MTESPDCARGRAQRQVPLGLFDGRPLTGARLAGALVWLAFLLFPLIDAIDRHGSAAHHGFVIGAAALFVAAYVALVLTWRSRRQTALTTGLFAVLVAVAIALTLVDQSNWGFLFTYACACASLLSSSRLAFSAVAMCTVLAGVTSSLSGASGGSVVGFVASSAGIGLLMLLMRDLRVRNEELSRARAELARLAVTEERERFARDLHDLLGHSLSVIALKAELAGRLLPSSPERAASEIAEAETVARQALTEV
;
A
#
# COMPACT_ATOMS: atom_id res chain seq x y z
N MET A 1 25.37 38.25 10.71
CA MET A 1 25.22 36.89 10.16
C MET A 1 24.76 35.98 11.28
N THR A 2 23.45 35.86 11.45
CA THR A 2 22.81 35.09 12.52
C THR A 2 21.85 34.13 11.82
N GLU A 3 22.17 32.84 11.84
CA GLU A 3 21.31 31.79 11.32
C GLU A 3 20.05 31.66 12.21
N SER A 4 18.88 31.68 11.57
CA SER A 4 17.58 31.57 12.22
C SER A 4 17.30 30.12 12.65
N PRO A 5 16.75 29.86 13.86
CA PRO A 5 16.49 28.50 14.37
C PRO A 5 15.32 27.76 13.68
N ASP A 6 14.63 28.39 12.72
CA ASP A 6 13.36 27.89 12.19
C ASP A 6 13.48 26.73 11.18
N CYS A 7 14.67 26.41 10.68
CA CYS A 7 14.84 25.33 9.69
C CYS A 7 14.74 23.92 10.30
N ALA A 8 14.80 23.79 11.64
CA ALA A 8 14.78 22.50 12.33
C ALA A 8 13.37 21.98 12.69
N ARG A 9 12.33 22.84 12.66
CA ARG A 9 10.95 22.45 13.07
C ARG A 9 10.09 21.91 11.92
N GLY A 10 10.52 22.03 10.67
CA GLY A 10 9.78 21.54 9.49
C GLY A 10 9.84 20.03 9.22
N ARG A 11 10.68 19.25 9.92
CA ARG A 11 10.84 17.79 9.68
C ARG A 11 10.03 16.89 10.62
N ALA A 12 9.26 17.47 11.55
CA ALA A 12 8.56 16.72 12.60
C ALA A 12 7.06 16.44 12.30
N GLN A 13 6.54 16.81 11.13
CA GLN A 13 5.21 16.40 10.66
C GLN A 13 5.31 15.44 9.47
N ARG A 14 6.05 14.33 9.67
CA ARG A 14 5.72 13.05 9.02
C ARG A 14 4.42 12.52 9.62
N GLN A 15 3.31 13.17 9.34
CA GLN A 15 1.99 12.56 9.49
C GLN A 15 1.54 12.20 8.09
N VAL A 16 1.95 11.00 7.66
CA VAL A 16 1.33 10.31 6.53
C VAL A 16 -0.13 10.10 6.93
N PRO A 17 -1.11 10.75 6.27
CA PRO A 17 -2.47 10.30 6.44
C PRO A 17 -2.54 8.90 5.85
N LEU A 18 -2.86 7.99 6.75
CA LEU A 18 -3.02 6.57 6.54
C LEU A 18 -4.06 6.33 5.43
N GLY A 19 -3.62 5.65 4.36
CA GLY A 19 -4.35 4.75 3.48
C GLY A 19 -5.81 5.04 3.06
N LEU A 20 -6.04 4.90 1.75
CA LEU A 20 -7.30 4.37 1.16
C LEU A 20 -7.60 2.90 1.60
N PHE A 21 -6.82 2.39 2.56
CA PHE A 21 -7.16 1.28 3.42
C PHE A 21 -7.22 1.82 4.85
N ASP A 22 -8.42 2.27 5.20
CA ASP A 22 -9.01 2.11 6.52
C ASP A 22 -8.41 0.91 7.25
N GLY A 23 -8.32 1.00 8.58
CA GLY A 23 -8.07 -0.12 9.49
C GLY A 23 -9.16 -1.21 9.46
N ARG A 24 -9.73 -1.53 8.29
CA ARG A 24 -10.69 -2.62 8.13
C ARG A 24 -10.01 -3.94 8.51
N PRO A 25 -10.67 -4.78 9.30
CA PRO A 25 -10.21 -6.14 9.52
C PRO A 25 -10.05 -6.83 8.16
N LEU A 26 -9.18 -7.83 8.08
CA LEU A 26 -9.17 -8.76 6.95
C LEU A 26 -10.63 -9.15 6.69
N THR A 27 -11.17 -8.80 5.52
CA THR A 27 -12.44 -9.38 5.10
C THR A 27 -12.25 -10.89 5.20
N GLY A 28 -13.16 -11.61 5.87
CA GLY A 28 -13.04 -13.05 6.08
C GLY A 28 -12.64 -13.80 4.80
N ALA A 29 -13.04 -13.29 3.63
CA ALA A 29 -12.62 -13.73 2.30
C ALA A 29 -11.10 -13.84 2.08
N ARG A 30 -10.25 -12.95 2.62
CA ARG A 30 -8.79 -13.01 2.43
C ARG A 30 -8.14 -14.06 3.31
N LEU A 31 -8.60 -14.20 4.55
CA LEU A 31 -8.16 -15.28 5.45
C LEU A 31 -8.67 -16.63 4.94
N ALA A 32 -9.93 -16.71 4.52
CA ALA A 32 -10.51 -17.87 3.87
C ALA A 32 -9.72 -18.24 2.62
N GLY A 33 -9.35 -17.26 1.78
CA GLY A 33 -8.51 -17.49 0.61
C GLY A 33 -7.13 -18.08 0.94
N ALA A 34 -6.47 -17.64 2.01
CA ALA A 34 -5.19 -18.20 2.46
C ALA A 34 -5.35 -19.60 3.08
N LEU A 35 -6.41 -19.81 3.86
CA LEU A 35 -6.68 -21.07 4.56
C LEU A 35 -7.18 -22.17 3.61
N VAL A 36 -7.88 -21.83 2.53
CA VAL A 36 -8.36 -22.79 1.51
C VAL A 36 -7.18 -23.60 0.94
N TRP A 37 -6.01 -22.98 0.79
CA TRP A 37 -4.84 -23.68 0.27
C TRP A 37 -4.36 -24.79 1.19
N LEU A 38 -4.55 -24.69 2.51
CA LEU A 38 -4.16 -25.75 3.45
C LEU A 38 -4.87 -27.08 3.16
N ALA A 39 -5.99 -27.09 2.45
CA ALA A 39 -6.62 -28.32 1.99
C ALA A 39 -5.68 -29.16 1.10
N PHE A 40 -4.77 -28.54 0.35
CA PHE A 40 -3.78 -29.26 -0.46
C PHE A 40 -2.73 -29.99 0.38
N LEU A 41 -2.55 -29.62 1.64
CA LEU A 41 -1.66 -30.32 2.57
C LEU A 41 -2.21 -31.71 2.96
N LEU A 42 -3.51 -31.95 2.76
CA LEU A 42 -4.13 -33.26 3.02
C LEU A 42 -3.59 -34.35 2.07
N PHE A 43 -3.27 -34.01 0.82
CA PHE A 43 -2.77 -34.99 -0.15
C PHE A 43 -1.46 -35.67 0.28
N PRO A 44 -0.36 -34.94 0.54
CA PRO A 44 0.88 -35.56 1.01
C PRO A 44 0.74 -36.15 2.41
N LEU A 45 -0.15 -35.60 3.25
CA LEU A 45 -0.41 -36.14 4.59
C LEU A 45 -1.04 -37.53 4.54
N ILE A 46 -2.05 -37.73 3.69
CA ILE A 46 -2.71 -39.03 3.50
C ILE A 46 -1.71 -40.04 2.90
N ASP A 47 -0.99 -39.64 1.85
CA ASP A 47 0.02 -40.48 1.19
C ASP A 47 1.14 -40.92 2.15
N ALA A 48 1.58 -40.02 3.04
CA ALA A 48 2.57 -40.33 4.07
C ALA A 48 2.06 -41.32 5.13
N ILE A 49 0.78 -41.20 5.52
CA ILE A 49 0.15 -42.11 6.49
C ILE A 49 -0.05 -43.49 5.88
N ASP A 50 -0.46 -43.58 4.61
CA ASP A 50 -0.75 -44.84 3.92
C ASP A 50 0.52 -45.65 3.59
N ARG A 51 1.65 -44.98 3.31
CA ARG A 51 2.90 -45.66 2.91
C ARG A 51 3.67 -46.33 4.04
N HIS A 52 3.56 -45.82 5.26
CA HIS A 52 4.40 -46.27 6.37
C HIS A 52 3.53 -46.78 7.52
N GLY A 53 3.78 -47.99 8.02
CA GLY A 53 3.01 -48.57 9.15
C GLY A 53 3.56 -48.25 10.55
N SER A 54 4.63 -47.46 10.67
CA SER A 54 5.29 -47.21 11.96
C SER A 54 4.69 -46.01 12.69
N ALA A 55 4.24 -46.24 13.94
CA ALA A 55 3.67 -45.20 14.80
C ALA A 55 4.63 -44.01 15.05
N ALA A 56 5.94 -44.27 15.07
CA ALA A 56 6.95 -43.21 15.22
C ALA A 56 7.02 -42.29 13.99
N HIS A 57 6.85 -42.86 12.79
CA HIS A 57 6.82 -42.09 11.54
C HIS A 57 5.55 -41.23 11.46
N HIS A 58 4.39 -41.80 11.79
CA HIS A 58 3.13 -41.04 11.83
C HIS A 58 3.18 -39.88 12.82
N GLY A 59 3.73 -40.11 14.02
CA GLY A 59 3.90 -39.05 15.02
C GLY A 59 4.79 -37.91 14.52
N PHE A 60 5.89 -38.24 13.84
CA PHE A 60 6.78 -37.24 13.23
C PHE A 60 6.09 -36.43 12.13
N VAL A 61 5.44 -37.11 11.16
CA VAL A 61 4.78 -36.45 10.03
C VAL A 61 3.65 -35.54 10.50
N ILE A 62 2.80 -36.01 11.41
CA ILE A 62 1.68 -35.22 11.96
C ILE A 62 2.22 -34.03 12.74
N GLY A 63 3.25 -34.23 13.57
CA GLY A 63 3.88 -33.16 14.34
C GLY A 63 4.51 -32.08 13.46
N ALA A 64 5.26 -32.48 12.43
CA ALA A 64 5.88 -31.57 11.47
C ALA A 64 4.84 -30.83 10.61
N ALA A 65 3.80 -31.52 10.14
CA ALA A 65 2.68 -30.89 9.43
C ALA A 65 1.95 -29.86 10.31
N ALA A 66 1.68 -30.20 11.58
CA ALA A 66 1.04 -29.28 12.53
C ALA A 66 1.93 -28.04 12.79
N LEU A 67 3.24 -28.24 12.95
CA LEU A 67 4.21 -27.16 13.10
C LEU A 67 4.24 -26.25 11.85
N PHE A 68 4.20 -26.84 10.66
CA PHE A 68 4.13 -26.09 9.40
C PHE A 68 2.88 -25.22 9.33
N VAL A 69 1.71 -25.79 9.63
CA VAL A 69 0.43 -25.05 9.65
C VAL A 69 0.46 -23.94 10.68
N ALA A 70 0.95 -24.21 11.89
CA ALA A 70 1.07 -23.22 12.95
C ALA A 70 1.99 -22.06 12.54
N ALA A 71 3.15 -22.37 11.95
CA ALA A 71 4.09 -21.36 11.45
C ALA A 71 3.48 -20.54 10.30
N TYR A 72 2.78 -21.19 9.36
CA TYR A 72 2.10 -20.54 8.25
C TYR A 72 1.01 -19.57 8.74
N VAL A 73 0.12 -20.03 9.62
CA VAL A 73 -0.96 -19.20 10.18
C VAL A 73 -0.38 -18.05 11.00
N ALA A 74 0.63 -18.31 11.84
CA ALA A 74 1.31 -17.26 12.60
C ALA A 74 1.93 -16.22 11.67
N LEU A 75 2.55 -16.63 10.55
CA LEU A 75 3.13 -15.72 9.57
C LEU A 75 2.07 -14.85 8.88
N VAL A 76 0.93 -15.44 8.48
CA VAL A 76 -0.20 -14.72 7.87
C VAL A 76 -0.82 -13.71 8.84
N LEU A 77 -0.95 -14.06 10.12
CA LEU A 77 -1.50 -13.18 11.16
C LEU A 77 -0.52 -12.06 11.55
N THR A 78 0.77 -12.38 11.68
CA THR A 78 1.82 -11.43 12.09
C THR A 78 2.16 -10.42 11.00
N TRP A 79 1.89 -10.73 9.72
CA TRP A 79 2.01 -9.79 8.60
C TRP A 79 1.24 -8.47 8.80
N ARG A 80 0.19 -8.46 9.64
CA ARG A 80 -0.57 -7.23 10.00
C ARG A 80 0.24 -6.27 10.88
N SER A 81 1.21 -6.77 11.66
CA SER A 81 2.00 -5.95 12.58
C SER A 81 3.25 -5.43 11.89
N ARG A 82 3.29 -4.13 11.56
CA ARG A 82 4.43 -3.43 10.92
C ARG A 82 5.76 -3.49 11.69
N ARG A 83 5.84 -4.17 12.86
CA ARG A 83 6.89 -3.98 13.86
C ARG A 83 7.72 -5.21 14.23
N GLN A 84 7.66 -6.34 13.51
CA GLN A 84 8.32 -7.59 13.95
C GLN A 84 9.10 -8.35 12.87
N THR A 85 10.06 -7.69 12.20
CA THR A 85 10.90 -8.29 11.14
C THR A 85 11.64 -9.55 11.57
N ALA A 86 12.09 -9.62 12.83
CA ALA A 86 12.81 -10.79 13.34
C ALA A 86 11.89 -12.01 13.50
N LEU A 87 10.67 -11.82 14.04
CA LEU A 87 9.71 -12.90 14.21
C LEU A 87 9.23 -13.44 12.86
N THR A 88 8.90 -12.57 11.91
CA THR A 88 8.47 -13.00 10.56
C THR A 88 9.58 -13.75 9.83
N THR A 89 10.84 -13.32 9.97
CA THR A 89 11.99 -14.00 9.37
C THR A 89 12.25 -15.35 10.04
N GLY A 90 12.11 -15.44 11.36
CA GLY A 90 12.22 -16.68 12.12
C GLY A 90 11.12 -17.69 11.76
N LEU A 91 9.86 -17.25 11.70
CA LEU A 91 8.73 -18.08 11.28
C LEU A 91 8.89 -18.58 9.83
N PHE A 92 9.38 -17.73 8.94
CA PHE A 92 9.71 -18.12 7.57
C PHE A 92 10.83 -19.17 7.52
N ALA A 93 11.89 -19.01 8.32
CA ALA A 93 12.96 -19.99 8.41
C ALA A 93 12.47 -21.34 8.95
N VAL A 94 11.58 -21.34 9.95
CA VAL A 94 10.92 -22.55 10.46
C VAL A 94 10.11 -23.23 9.36
N LEU A 95 9.32 -22.46 8.61
CA LEU A 95 8.49 -22.97 7.52
C LEU A 95 9.34 -23.66 6.43
N VAL A 96 10.47 -23.06 6.05
CA VAL A 96 11.43 -23.64 5.09
C VAL A 96 12.13 -24.88 5.68
N ALA A 97 12.57 -24.83 6.94
CA ALA A 97 13.24 -25.95 7.58
C ALA A 97 12.34 -27.19 7.68
N VAL A 98 11.08 -26.99 8.06
CA VAL A 98 10.08 -28.07 8.12
C VAL A 98 9.78 -28.63 6.73
N ALA A 99 9.70 -27.77 5.70
CA ALA A 99 9.52 -28.22 4.32
C ALA A 99 10.69 -29.10 3.83
N ILE A 100 11.93 -28.71 4.13
CA ILE A 100 13.12 -29.51 3.82
C ILE A 100 13.07 -30.85 4.55
N ALA A 101 12.78 -30.84 5.86
CA ALA A 101 12.74 -32.06 6.67
C ALA A 101 11.69 -33.06 6.15
N LEU A 102 10.47 -32.61 5.89
CA LEU A 102 9.40 -33.47 5.35
C LEU A 102 9.74 -34.01 3.96
N THR A 103 10.33 -33.20 3.09
CA THR A 103 10.69 -33.62 1.72
C THR A 103 11.83 -34.63 1.68
N LEU A 104 12.80 -34.53 2.59
CA LEU A 104 13.95 -35.46 2.61
C LEU A 104 13.67 -36.74 3.40
N VAL A 105 12.87 -36.67 4.47
CA VAL A 105 12.57 -37.83 5.33
C VAL A 105 11.52 -38.73 4.69
N ASP A 106 10.57 -38.15 3.94
CA ASP A 106 9.42 -38.86 3.43
C ASP A 106 9.26 -38.66 1.92
N GLN A 107 9.13 -39.75 1.17
CA GLN A 107 9.02 -39.70 -0.30
C GLN A 107 7.61 -39.28 -0.78
N SER A 108 6.74 -38.84 0.12
CA SER A 108 5.33 -38.54 -0.14
C SER A 108 5.11 -37.13 -0.69
N ASN A 109 5.82 -36.78 -1.76
CA ASN A 109 5.55 -35.59 -2.60
C ASN A 109 5.45 -34.24 -1.82
N TRP A 110 6.17 -34.09 -0.71
CA TRP A 110 6.17 -32.88 0.12
C TRP A 110 6.81 -31.64 -0.53
N GLY A 111 7.37 -31.77 -1.73
CA GLY A 111 7.94 -30.66 -2.50
C GLY A 111 6.96 -29.51 -2.76
N PHE A 112 5.65 -29.75 -2.67
CA PHE A 112 4.64 -28.69 -2.76
C PHE A 112 4.69 -27.69 -1.58
N LEU A 113 5.27 -28.05 -0.43
CA LEU A 113 5.39 -27.14 0.73
C LEU A 113 6.17 -25.86 0.40
N PHE A 114 7.12 -25.93 -0.54
CA PHE A 114 7.88 -24.77 -1.01
C PHE A 114 7.02 -23.75 -1.74
N THR A 115 5.86 -24.14 -2.28
CA THR A 115 4.90 -23.22 -2.87
C THR A 115 4.33 -22.25 -1.83
N TYR A 116 4.04 -22.74 -0.62
CA TYR A 116 3.62 -21.88 0.50
C TYR A 116 4.75 -20.96 0.96
N ALA A 117 5.98 -21.46 0.99
CA ALA A 117 7.15 -20.64 1.30
C ALA A 117 7.31 -19.51 0.27
N CYS A 118 7.23 -19.81 -1.03
CA CYS A 118 7.25 -18.79 -2.09
C CYS A 118 6.11 -17.77 -1.95
N ALA A 119 4.90 -18.23 -1.61
CA ALA A 119 3.78 -17.31 -1.39
C ALA A 119 4.05 -16.34 -0.24
N CYS A 120 4.60 -16.87 0.86
CA CYS A 120 4.95 -16.10 2.05
C CYS A 120 6.21 -15.25 1.90
N ALA A 121 7.11 -15.57 0.96
CA ALA A 121 8.33 -14.82 0.71
C ALA A 121 8.05 -13.37 0.28
N SER A 122 6.90 -13.13 -0.37
CA SER A 122 6.44 -11.79 -0.75
C SER A 122 6.20 -10.85 0.44
N LEU A 123 5.99 -11.42 1.64
CA LEU A 123 5.73 -10.69 2.89
C LEU A 123 7.00 -10.08 3.50
N LEU A 124 8.20 -10.47 3.04
CA LEU A 124 9.46 -9.91 3.53
C LEU A 124 9.57 -8.42 3.18
N SER A 125 10.19 -7.64 4.07
CA SER A 125 10.22 -6.17 3.95
C SER A 125 10.91 -5.65 2.68
N SER A 126 12.00 -6.28 2.26
CA SER A 126 12.79 -5.83 1.09
C SER A 126 12.42 -6.61 -0.18
N SER A 127 12.23 -5.91 -1.30
CA SER A 127 11.95 -6.54 -2.60
C SER A 127 13.10 -7.44 -3.08
N ARG A 128 14.35 -7.06 -2.78
CA ARG A 128 15.53 -7.89 -3.10
C ARG A 128 15.54 -9.19 -2.29
N LEU A 129 15.22 -9.11 -0.99
CA LEU A 129 15.13 -10.28 -0.12
C LEU A 129 13.97 -11.19 -0.52
N ALA A 130 12.82 -10.62 -0.89
CA ALA A 130 11.68 -11.40 -1.36
C ALA A 130 12.02 -12.16 -2.65
N PHE A 131 12.67 -11.50 -3.62
CA PHE A 131 13.13 -12.15 -4.85
C PHE A 131 14.14 -13.26 -4.57
N SER A 132 15.17 -12.99 -3.75
CA SER A 132 16.17 -14.01 -3.40
C SER A 132 15.54 -15.17 -2.61
N ALA A 133 14.57 -14.91 -1.74
CA ALA A 133 13.87 -15.95 -1.00
C ALA A 133 13.01 -16.84 -1.91
N VAL A 134 12.30 -16.26 -2.88
CA VAL A 134 11.55 -17.03 -3.89
C VAL A 134 12.50 -17.89 -4.74
N ALA A 135 13.60 -17.32 -5.22
CA ALA A 135 14.60 -18.06 -6.00
C ALA A 135 15.19 -19.21 -5.16
N MET A 136 15.57 -18.93 -3.92
CA MET A 136 16.10 -19.93 -3.00
C MET A 136 15.09 -21.04 -2.71
N CYS A 137 13.83 -20.71 -2.39
CA CYS A 137 12.80 -21.73 -2.14
C CYS A 137 12.51 -22.58 -3.39
N THR A 138 12.55 -21.97 -4.57
CA THR A 138 12.37 -22.68 -5.85
C THR A 138 13.51 -23.66 -6.10
N VAL A 139 14.76 -23.25 -5.86
CA VAL A 139 15.94 -24.13 -5.96
C VAL A 139 15.85 -25.26 -4.92
N LEU A 140 15.51 -24.93 -3.67
CA LEU A 140 15.35 -25.92 -2.61
C LEU A 140 14.26 -26.95 -2.95
N ALA A 141 13.14 -26.52 -3.54
CA ALA A 141 12.10 -27.43 -4.01
C ALA A 141 12.64 -28.46 -5.01
N GLY A 142 13.42 -28.00 -6.00
CA GLY A 142 14.01 -28.88 -7.00
C GLY A 142 15.07 -29.82 -6.41
N VAL A 143 15.99 -29.28 -5.61
CA VAL A 143 17.11 -30.04 -5.02
C VAL A 143 16.59 -31.09 -4.05
N THR A 144 15.75 -30.70 -3.09
CA THR A 144 15.25 -31.64 -2.07
C THR A 144 14.36 -32.73 -2.68
N SER A 145 13.49 -32.38 -3.64
CA SER A 145 12.66 -33.38 -4.33
C SER A 145 13.49 -34.33 -5.21
N SER A 146 14.58 -33.86 -5.81
CA SER A 146 15.48 -34.72 -6.58
C SER A 146 16.25 -35.68 -5.66
N LEU A 147 16.72 -35.19 -4.52
CA LEU A 147 17.43 -36.00 -3.51
C LEU A 147 16.51 -37.02 -2.83
N SER A 148 15.21 -36.72 -2.70
CA SER A 148 14.22 -37.64 -2.15
C SER A 148 13.84 -38.76 -3.13
N GLY A 149 14.38 -38.77 -4.35
CA GLY A 149 14.07 -39.77 -5.38
C GLY A 149 12.73 -39.53 -6.09
N ALA A 150 12.18 -38.30 -6.05
CA ALA A 150 10.93 -38.01 -6.75
C ALA A 150 11.09 -38.17 -8.27
N SER A 151 10.00 -38.55 -8.94
CA SER A 151 9.99 -38.67 -10.41
C SER A 151 10.34 -37.32 -11.06
N GLY A 152 10.99 -37.34 -12.23
CA GLY A 152 11.35 -36.11 -12.96
C GLY A 152 10.13 -35.21 -13.22
N GLY A 153 8.97 -35.78 -13.50
CA GLY A 153 7.71 -35.04 -13.65
C GLY A 153 7.27 -34.33 -12.36
N SER A 154 7.36 -35.00 -11.21
CA SER A 154 7.05 -34.40 -9.90
C SER A 154 7.99 -33.24 -9.57
N VAL A 155 9.30 -33.42 -9.79
CA VAL A 155 10.31 -32.36 -9.57
C VAL A 155 10.00 -31.13 -10.41
N VAL A 156 9.72 -31.32 -11.71
CA VAL A 156 9.33 -30.22 -12.61
C VAL A 156 8.04 -29.55 -12.12
N GLY A 157 7.05 -30.32 -11.68
CA GLY A 157 5.80 -29.79 -11.11
C GLY A 157 6.01 -28.92 -9.87
N PHE A 158 6.86 -29.35 -8.92
CA PHE A 158 7.15 -28.59 -7.70
C PHE A 158 7.96 -27.32 -7.98
N VAL A 159 8.94 -27.39 -8.89
CA VAL A 159 9.71 -26.22 -9.32
C VAL A 159 8.80 -25.22 -10.04
N ALA A 160 7.98 -25.69 -10.98
CA ALA A 160 7.07 -24.84 -11.75
C ALA A 160 6.02 -24.16 -10.87
N SER A 161 5.40 -24.90 -9.94
CA SER A 161 4.43 -24.34 -8.99
C SER A 161 5.06 -23.33 -8.03
N SER A 162 6.22 -23.65 -7.46
CA SER A 162 6.95 -22.75 -6.55
C SER A 162 7.39 -21.47 -7.24
N ALA A 163 7.95 -21.58 -8.46
CA ALA A 163 8.37 -20.44 -9.27
C ALA A 163 7.16 -19.60 -9.71
N GLY A 164 6.11 -20.24 -10.22
CA GLY A 164 4.92 -19.58 -10.73
C GLY A 164 4.19 -18.78 -9.64
N ILE A 165 3.96 -19.39 -8.48
CA ILE A 165 3.30 -18.72 -7.35
C ILE A 165 4.21 -17.66 -6.73
N GLY A 166 5.51 -17.93 -6.61
CA GLY A 166 6.48 -16.93 -6.15
C GLY A 166 6.48 -15.68 -7.04
N LEU A 167 6.56 -15.87 -8.35
CA LEU A 167 6.55 -14.77 -9.33
C LEU A 167 5.21 -14.02 -9.31
N LEU A 168 4.09 -14.73 -9.27
CA LEU A 168 2.76 -14.13 -9.17
C LEU A 168 2.64 -13.25 -7.92
N MET A 169 3.14 -13.71 -6.77
CA MET A 169 3.08 -12.95 -5.53
C MET A 169 4.00 -11.73 -5.54
N LEU A 170 5.19 -11.84 -6.15
CA LEU A 170 6.07 -10.68 -6.38
C LEU A 170 5.42 -9.64 -7.30
N LEU A 171 4.80 -10.07 -8.39
CA LEU A 171 4.07 -9.18 -9.30
C LEU A 171 2.89 -8.50 -8.58
N MET A 172 2.11 -9.25 -7.82
CA MET A 172 0.98 -8.72 -7.04
C MET A 172 1.44 -7.70 -5.99
N ARG A 173 2.60 -7.93 -5.36
CA ARG A 173 3.22 -6.96 -4.45
C ARG A 173 3.58 -5.67 -5.18
N ASP A 174 4.27 -5.76 -6.29
CA ASP A 174 4.72 -4.58 -7.06
C ASP A 174 3.52 -3.78 -7.60
N LEU A 175 2.49 -4.45 -8.10
CA LEU A 175 1.24 -3.82 -8.53
C LEU A 175 0.55 -3.07 -7.39
N ARG A 176 0.52 -3.63 -6.18
CA ARG A 176 -0.05 -2.96 -5.00
C ARG A 176 0.71 -1.70 -4.64
N VAL A 177 2.04 -1.77 -4.57
CA VAL A 177 2.89 -0.61 -4.25
C VAL A 177 2.69 0.50 -5.27
N ARG A 178 2.74 0.18 -6.58
CA ARG A 178 2.53 1.15 -7.65
C ARG A 178 1.14 1.76 -7.64
N ASN A 179 0.10 0.96 -7.34
CA ASN A 179 -1.26 1.46 -7.28
C ASN A 179 -1.45 2.42 -6.08
N GLU A 180 -0.81 2.14 -4.94
CA GLU A 180 -0.80 3.05 -3.80
C GLU A 180 -0.08 4.37 -4.13
N GLU A 181 1.06 4.31 -4.82
CA GLU A 181 1.79 5.50 -5.28
C GLU A 181 0.94 6.33 -6.25
N LEU A 182 0.30 5.67 -7.23
CA LEU A 182 -0.59 6.33 -8.18
C LEU A 182 -1.80 6.98 -7.49
N SER A 183 -2.39 6.29 -6.52
CA SER A 183 -3.50 6.83 -5.74
C SER A 183 -3.08 8.07 -4.93
N ARG A 184 -1.88 8.05 -4.32
CA ARG A 184 -1.33 9.22 -3.62
C ARG A 184 -1.06 10.39 -4.56
N ALA A 185 -0.44 10.13 -5.72
CA ALA A 185 -0.17 11.16 -6.72
C ALA A 185 -1.46 11.81 -7.25
N ARG A 186 -2.52 11.02 -7.49
CA ARG A 186 -3.83 11.55 -7.88
C ARG A 186 -4.47 12.43 -6.81
N ALA A 187 -4.36 12.03 -5.54
CA ALA A 187 -4.87 12.84 -4.43
C ALA A 187 -4.11 14.17 -4.30
N GLU A 188 -2.79 14.16 -4.53
CA GLU A 188 -1.96 15.36 -4.53
C GLU A 188 -2.29 16.30 -5.69
N LEU A 189 -2.42 15.78 -6.91
CA LEU A 189 -2.83 16.55 -8.08
C LEU A 189 -4.21 17.20 -7.89
N ALA A 190 -5.18 16.47 -7.34
CA ALA A 190 -6.50 17.01 -7.04
C ALA A 190 -6.42 18.17 -6.05
N ARG A 191 -5.57 18.06 -5.02
CA ARG A 191 -5.36 19.13 -4.03
C ARG A 191 -4.70 20.37 -4.66
N LEU A 192 -3.72 20.17 -5.53
CA LEU A 192 -3.05 21.26 -6.23
C LEU A 192 -4.02 21.99 -7.17
N ALA A 193 -4.80 21.25 -7.96
CA ALA A 193 -5.80 21.83 -8.84
C ALA A 193 -6.84 22.69 -8.08
N VAL A 194 -7.32 22.22 -6.92
CA VAL A 194 -8.23 23.00 -6.07
C VAL A 194 -7.54 24.27 -5.54
N THR A 195 -6.25 24.21 -5.22
CA THR A 195 -5.51 25.38 -4.74
C THR A 195 -5.30 26.40 -5.85
N GLU A 196 -4.92 25.94 -7.05
CA GLU A 196 -4.75 26.77 -8.23
C GLU A 196 -6.06 27.47 -8.62
N GLU A 197 -7.19 26.75 -8.58
CA GLU A 197 -8.50 27.38 -8.80
C GLU A 197 -8.84 28.44 -7.76
N ARG A 198 -8.51 28.21 -6.48
CA ARG A 198 -8.73 29.21 -5.43
C ARG A 198 -7.87 30.45 -5.64
N GLU A 199 -6.63 30.29 -6.07
CA GLU A 199 -5.74 31.42 -6.37
C GLU A 199 -6.21 32.19 -7.61
N ARG A 200 -6.66 31.48 -8.65
CA ARG A 200 -7.28 32.08 -9.84
C ARG A 200 -8.50 32.91 -9.43
N PHE A 201 -9.43 32.31 -8.70
CA PHE A 201 -10.64 32.96 -8.23
C PHE A 201 -10.34 34.17 -7.34
N ALA A 202 -9.36 34.07 -6.43
CA ALA A 202 -8.95 35.20 -5.59
C ALA A 202 -8.37 36.36 -6.40
N ARG A 203 -7.61 36.07 -7.47
CA ARG A 203 -7.06 37.10 -8.36
C ARG A 203 -8.15 37.77 -9.19
N ASP A 204 -9.03 36.98 -9.79
CA ASP A 204 -10.16 37.49 -10.58
C ASP A 204 -11.07 38.38 -9.70
N LEU A 205 -11.33 37.95 -8.47
CA LEU A 205 -12.09 38.72 -7.49
C LEU A 205 -11.35 40.02 -7.07
N HIS A 206 -10.03 39.95 -6.86
CA HIS A 206 -9.23 41.12 -6.51
C HIS A 206 -9.19 42.16 -7.64
N ASP A 207 -9.07 41.72 -8.88
CA ASP A 207 -9.03 42.61 -10.04
C ASP A 207 -10.39 43.29 -10.27
N LEU A 208 -11.50 42.54 -10.19
CA LEU A 208 -12.87 43.08 -10.29
C LEU A 208 -13.17 44.06 -9.15
N LEU A 209 -12.95 43.66 -7.89
CA LEU A 209 -13.22 44.52 -6.74
C LEU A 209 -12.27 45.71 -6.68
N GLY A 210 -10.98 45.51 -6.96
CA GLY A 210 -9.95 46.54 -6.91
C GLY A 210 -10.20 47.65 -7.93
N HIS A 211 -10.62 47.31 -9.14
CA HIS A 211 -10.99 48.29 -10.16
C HIS A 211 -12.22 49.10 -9.74
N SER A 212 -13.31 48.42 -9.36
CA SER A 212 -14.56 49.08 -8.95
C SER A 212 -14.37 50.00 -7.73
N LEU A 213 -13.63 49.54 -6.71
CA LEU A 213 -13.32 50.35 -5.54
C LEU A 213 -12.46 51.58 -5.88
N SER A 214 -11.52 51.46 -6.82
CA SER A 214 -10.70 52.60 -7.28
C SER A 214 -11.56 53.66 -7.99
N VAL A 215 -12.50 53.25 -8.83
CA VAL A 215 -13.44 54.17 -9.51
C VAL A 215 -14.35 54.86 -8.50
N ILE A 216 -14.89 54.13 -7.52
CA ILE A 216 -15.72 54.69 -6.45
C ILE A 216 -14.94 55.74 -5.66
N ALA A 217 -13.69 55.43 -5.26
CA ALA A 217 -12.84 56.36 -4.52
C ALA A 217 -12.56 57.65 -5.31
N LEU A 218 -12.23 57.54 -6.61
CA LEU A 218 -11.99 58.69 -7.48
C LEU A 218 -13.24 59.56 -7.67
N LYS A 219 -14.43 58.96 -7.85
CA LYS A 219 -15.70 59.70 -7.96
C LYS A 219 -16.07 60.39 -6.65
N ALA A 220 -15.89 59.72 -5.51
CA ALA A 220 -16.12 60.32 -4.21
C ALA A 220 -15.19 61.51 -3.93
N GLU A 221 -13.91 61.40 -4.32
CA GLU A 221 -12.95 62.51 -4.23
C GLU A 221 -13.37 63.69 -5.12
N LEU A 222 -13.78 63.42 -6.37
CA LEU A 222 -14.25 64.45 -7.31
C LEU A 222 -15.50 65.16 -6.79
N ALA A 223 -16.48 64.41 -6.27
CA ALA A 223 -17.68 64.98 -5.66
C ALA A 223 -17.33 65.92 -4.49
N GLY A 224 -16.40 65.52 -3.62
CA GLY A 224 -15.90 66.36 -2.52
C GLY A 224 -15.27 67.68 -3.01
N ARG A 225 -14.52 67.64 -4.12
CA ARG A 225 -13.93 68.85 -4.74
C ARG A 225 -14.96 69.76 -5.41
N LEU A 226 -16.04 69.21 -5.97
CA LEU A 226 -17.09 69.95 -6.67
C LEU A 226 -18.15 70.54 -5.72
N LEU A 227 -18.28 70.01 -4.50
CA LEU A 227 -19.29 70.41 -3.52
C LEU A 227 -19.36 71.94 -3.26
N PRO A 228 -18.24 72.68 -3.15
CA PRO A 228 -18.28 74.12 -2.90
C PRO A 228 -18.69 74.96 -4.12
N SER A 229 -18.44 74.47 -5.34
CA SER A 229 -18.53 75.24 -6.58
C SER A 229 -19.68 74.82 -7.50
N SER A 230 -20.14 73.57 -7.41
CA SER A 230 -21.20 73.01 -8.26
C SER A 230 -21.90 71.82 -7.57
N PRO A 231 -22.83 72.09 -6.64
CA PRO A 231 -23.48 71.06 -5.83
C PRO A 231 -24.31 70.07 -6.66
N GLU A 232 -24.95 70.48 -7.77
CA GLU A 232 -25.69 69.54 -8.62
C GLU A 232 -24.76 68.51 -9.28
N ARG A 233 -23.55 68.93 -9.70
CA ARG A 233 -22.55 68.02 -10.30
C ARG A 233 -21.97 67.07 -9.25
N ALA A 234 -21.74 67.54 -8.03
CA ALA A 234 -21.32 66.70 -6.92
C ALA A 234 -22.35 65.60 -6.60
N ALA A 235 -23.65 65.93 -6.63
CA ALA A 235 -24.72 64.94 -6.44
C ALA A 235 -24.73 63.88 -7.56
N SER A 236 -24.48 64.26 -8.81
CA SER A 236 -24.36 63.33 -9.95
C SER A 236 -23.22 62.33 -9.76
N GLU A 237 -22.03 62.79 -9.36
CA GLU A 237 -20.87 61.92 -9.13
C GLU A 237 -21.11 60.92 -7.98
N ILE A 238 -21.83 61.32 -6.93
CA ILE A 238 -22.23 60.41 -5.84
C ILE A 238 -23.21 59.34 -6.34
N ALA A 239 -24.21 59.71 -7.14
CA ALA A 239 -25.17 58.76 -7.71
C ALA A 239 -24.50 57.75 -8.66
N GLU A 240 -23.52 58.20 -9.44
CA GLU A 240 -22.70 57.32 -10.28
C GLU A 240 -21.82 56.38 -9.46
N ALA A 241 -21.21 56.86 -8.37
CA ALA A 241 -20.46 56.02 -7.45
C ALA A 241 -21.34 54.95 -6.78
N GLU A 242 -22.58 55.28 -6.40
CA GLU A 242 -23.55 54.30 -5.88
C GLU A 242 -23.90 53.25 -6.95
N THR A 243 -24.09 53.68 -8.20
CA THR A 243 -24.39 52.77 -9.32
C THR A 243 -23.25 51.77 -9.53
N VAL A 244 -22.00 52.24 -9.58
CA VAL A 244 -20.81 51.38 -9.70
C VAL A 244 -20.69 50.42 -8.52
N ALA A 245 -20.96 50.88 -7.29
CA ALA A 245 -20.95 50.03 -6.10
C ALA A 245 -22.01 48.92 -6.16
N ARG A 246 -23.24 49.24 -6.58
CA ARG A 246 -24.32 48.26 -6.78
C ARG A 246 -23.97 47.26 -7.88
N GLN A 247 -23.38 47.72 -8.98
CA GLN A 247 -22.97 46.86 -10.08
C GLN A 247 -21.87 45.88 -9.64
N ALA A 248 -20.83 46.35 -8.95
CA ALA A 248 -19.77 45.51 -8.39
C ALA A 248 -20.28 44.48 -7.38
N LEU A 249 -21.31 44.81 -6.59
CA LEU A 249 -21.98 43.87 -5.68
C LEU A 249 -22.81 42.79 -6.41
N THR A 250 -23.19 43.02 -7.66
CA THR A 250 -23.97 42.07 -8.48
C THR A 250 -23.06 41.16 -9.31
N GLU A 251 -21.83 41.60 -9.59
CA GLU A 251 -20.82 40.85 -10.37
C GLU A 251 -20.06 39.79 -9.54
N VAL A 252 -20.28 39.75 -8.22
CA VAL A 252 -19.69 38.79 -7.25
C VAL A 252 -20.75 37.86 -6.70
#